data_AF-A0A9P1BNN5-F1
#
_entry.id   AF-A0A9P1BNN5-F1
#
_cell.length_a   1.000
_cell.length_b   1.000
_cell.length_c   1.000
_cell.angle_alpha   90.00
_cell.angle_beta   90.00
_cell.angle_gamma   90.00
#
_symmetry.space_group_name_H-M   'P 1'
#
loop_
_entity.id
_entity.type
_entity.pdbx_description
1 polymer ?
#
loop_
_entity_poly.entity_id
_entity_poly.type
_entity_poly.pdbx_seq_one_letter_code
_entity_poly.pdbx_strand_id
1 'polypeptide(L)'
;MIHIVSQLEDEDAVDDLGHVVQAVATDTALIFTSLLALQDIQPNMGPTHVWPGTNTVEHHATLWGSHITGKLSVEGADEAFGVAHRKMTLRQGDLVLYDSRTMHCGGANMSDQRRSVFCVSTMGPGIRPDGTTWTMLGSLRGRLRLSDFPLSKDAVAAPTASSVADAGNALPLPSADVKTKLSKEAGIQEAEQRGVPPLEEWQAAVQCSFCGKWRPCGADEAPRLMQADNGFACKLVGFSCNQEQRYSNEEIDAIF
;
A
#
# COMPACT_ATOMS: atom_id res chain seq x y z
N MET A 1 50.43 -16.29 14.04
CA MET A 1 50.10 -14.90 13.66
C MET A 1 49.28 -15.00 12.38
N ILE A 2 47.99 -14.75 12.53
CA ILE A 2 46.91 -14.48 11.55
C ILE A 2 47.10 -15.08 10.14
N HIS A 3 46.42 -16.21 9.89
CA HIS A 3 46.04 -16.61 8.55
C HIS A 3 44.93 -15.69 8.05
N ILE A 4 45.17 -15.04 6.92
CA ILE A 4 44.19 -14.31 6.13
C ILE A 4 43.24 -15.35 5.55
N VAL A 5 41.98 -15.34 5.99
CA VAL A 5 40.90 -16.11 5.37
C VAL A 5 40.50 -15.35 4.10
N SER A 6 40.64 -16.04 2.97
CA SER A 6 40.27 -15.56 1.65
C SER A 6 38.80 -15.24 1.56
N GLN A 7 38.49 -14.17 0.83
CA GLN A 7 37.20 -13.88 0.24
C GLN A 7 36.67 -15.12 -0.50
N LEU A 8 35.77 -15.86 0.13
CA LEU A 8 34.75 -16.63 -0.56
C LEU A 8 33.53 -15.72 -0.52
N GLU A 9 33.39 -14.89 -1.54
CA GLU A 9 32.13 -14.21 -1.81
C GLU A 9 31.14 -15.31 -2.22
N ASP A 10 30.06 -15.45 -1.45
CA ASP A 10 29.01 -16.48 -1.57
C ASP A 10 28.33 -16.44 -2.96
N GLU A 11 28.89 -17.11 -3.97
CA GLU A 11 28.19 -17.40 -5.23
C GLU A 11 26.88 -18.17 -4.97
N ASP A 12 26.86 -19.04 -3.96
CA ASP A 12 25.70 -19.86 -3.58
C ASP A 12 24.53 -19.00 -3.06
N ALA A 13 24.79 -17.87 -2.39
CA ALA A 13 23.73 -17.01 -1.85
C ALA A 13 23.05 -16.15 -2.93
N VAL A 14 23.79 -15.80 -3.99
CA VAL A 14 23.27 -15.03 -5.13
C VAL A 14 22.37 -15.91 -6.00
N ASP A 15 22.75 -17.18 -6.18
CA ASP A 15 21.95 -18.18 -6.91
C ASP A 15 20.63 -18.50 -6.19
N ASP A 16 20.68 -18.65 -4.85
CA ASP A 16 19.50 -18.92 -4.02
C ASP A 16 18.49 -17.75 -4.04
N LEU A 17 18.98 -16.50 -4.03
CA LEU A 17 18.12 -15.32 -4.18
C LEU A 17 17.47 -15.25 -5.57
N GLY A 18 18.21 -15.60 -6.63
CA GLY A 18 17.67 -15.69 -7.99
C GLY A 18 16.52 -16.70 -8.09
N HIS A 19 16.68 -17.87 -7.48
CA HIS A 19 15.65 -18.90 -7.42
C HIS A 19 14.41 -18.49 -6.63
N VAL A 20 14.59 -17.82 -5.48
CA VAL A 20 13.47 -17.29 -4.68
C VAL A 20 12.72 -16.20 -5.45
N VAL A 21 13.44 -15.26 -6.08
CA VAL A 21 12.83 -14.18 -6.89
C VAL A 21 12.07 -14.76 -8.08
N GLN A 22 12.62 -15.80 -8.72
CA GLN A 22 11.96 -16.49 -9.82
C GLN A 22 10.68 -17.19 -9.36
N ALA A 23 10.73 -17.97 -8.28
CA ALA A 23 9.57 -18.67 -7.73
C ALA A 23 8.46 -17.69 -7.30
N VAL A 24 8.83 -16.60 -6.62
CA VAL A 24 7.90 -15.52 -6.27
C VAL A 24 7.32 -14.90 -7.54
N ALA A 25 8.12 -14.61 -8.55
CA ALA A 25 7.64 -14.00 -9.79
C ALA A 25 6.73 -14.93 -10.63
N THR A 26 6.90 -16.25 -10.53
CA THR A 26 6.06 -17.24 -11.23
C THR A 26 4.75 -17.54 -10.51
N ASP A 27 4.77 -17.60 -9.18
CA ASP A 27 3.60 -18.03 -8.39
C ASP A 27 2.78 -16.85 -7.86
N THR A 28 3.30 -15.62 -7.94
CA THR A 28 2.55 -14.40 -7.63
C THR A 28 1.48 -14.15 -8.68
N ALA A 29 0.28 -13.80 -8.19
CA ALA A 29 -0.86 -13.48 -9.03
C ALA A 29 -0.52 -12.35 -10.01
N LEU A 30 -0.78 -12.59 -11.29
CA LEU A 30 -0.64 -11.56 -12.31
C LEU A 30 -1.65 -10.45 -12.06
N ILE A 31 -1.17 -9.20 -12.05
CA ILE A 31 -2.02 -8.03 -11.95
C ILE A 31 -1.91 -7.28 -13.28
N PHE A 32 -3.08 -6.94 -13.84
CA PHE A 32 -3.17 -6.03 -14.96
C PHE A 32 -3.79 -4.73 -14.48
N THR A 33 -3.14 -3.61 -14.78
CA THR A 33 -3.62 -2.26 -14.47
C THR A 33 -4.19 -1.62 -15.73
N SER A 34 -5.39 -1.07 -15.59
CA SER A 34 -6.03 -0.17 -16.56
C SER A 34 -5.94 1.26 -16.06
N LEU A 35 -5.32 2.14 -16.86
CA LEU A 35 -5.34 3.58 -16.66
C LEU A 35 -6.27 4.23 -17.69
N LEU A 36 -7.37 4.81 -17.22
CA LEU A 36 -8.30 5.59 -18.02
C LEU A 36 -8.03 7.08 -17.83
N ALA A 37 -7.78 7.80 -18.93
CA ALA A 37 -7.60 9.23 -18.91
C ALA A 37 -8.95 9.95 -18.74
N LEU A 38 -9.10 10.71 -17.64
CA LEU A 38 -10.34 11.48 -17.37
C LEU A 38 -10.35 12.85 -18.04
N GLN A 39 -9.22 13.21 -18.66
CA GLN A 39 -8.94 14.45 -19.38
C GLN A 39 -7.80 14.18 -20.37
N ASP A 40 -7.58 15.08 -21.32
CA ASP A 40 -6.38 15.04 -22.16
C ASP A 40 -5.12 15.21 -21.29
N ILE A 41 -4.14 14.35 -21.50
CA ILE A 41 -2.85 14.35 -20.79
C ILE A 41 -1.78 14.87 -21.74
N GLN A 42 -1.41 16.14 -21.55
CA GLN A 42 -0.35 16.78 -22.32
C GLN A 42 1.05 16.42 -21.79
N PRO A 43 2.12 16.56 -22.61
CA PRO A 43 3.48 16.22 -22.21
C PRO A 43 3.98 16.90 -20.93
N ASN A 44 3.47 18.09 -20.61
CA ASN A 44 3.84 18.87 -19.42
C ASN A 44 2.96 18.59 -18.19
N MET A 45 1.92 17.76 -18.30
CA MET A 45 1.01 17.46 -17.18
C MET A 45 1.52 16.33 -16.27
N GLY A 46 2.77 15.91 -16.46
CA GLY A 46 3.34 14.75 -15.80
C GLY A 46 2.72 13.44 -16.28
N PRO A 47 2.75 13.12 -17.60
CA PRO A 47 2.26 11.83 -18.08
C PRO A 47 2.98 10.68 -17.37
N THR A 48 2.34 9.51 -17.31
CA THR A 48 3.03 8.31 -16.81
C THR A 48 4.15 7.95 -17.78
N HIS A 49 5.36 7.78 -17.27
CA HIS A 49 6.49 7.22 -18.00
C HIS A 49 6.41 5.71 -17.85
N VAL A 50 6.62 4.98 -18.95
CA VAL A 50 6.57 3.52 -18.98
C VAL A 50 7.72 2.98 -19.79
N TRP A 51 8.29 1.87 -19.34
CA TRP A 51 9.37 1.16 -20.04
C TRP A 51 8.82 -0.15 -20.60
N PRO A 52 8.43 -0.21 -21.89
CA PRO A 52 7.81 -1.40 -22.46
C PRO A 52 8.72 -2.62 -22.40
N GLY A 53 8.16 -3.80 -22.11
CA GLY A 53 8.92 -5.05 -22.06
C GLY A 53 9.71 -5.28 -20.76
N THR A 54 9.58 -4.40 -19.77
CA THR A 54 10.24 -4.54 -18.46
C THR A 54 9.44 -5.34 -17.44
N ASN A 55 8.33 -5.97 -17.84
CA ASN A 55 7.50 -6.82 -16.98
C ASN A 55 8.08 -8.23 -16.77
N THR A 56 9.40 -8.39 -16.88
CA THR A 56 10.12 -9.66 -16.78
C THR A 56 10.87 -9.77 -15.46
N VAL A 57 11.19 -11.00 -15.05
CA VAL A 57 11.90 -11.26 -13.78
C VAL A 57 13.27 -10.58 -13.76
N GLU A 58 13.97 -10.58 -14.90
CA GLU A 58 15.31 -10.03 -15.06
C GLU A 58 15.33 -8.52 -14.78
N HIS A 59 14.37 -7.77 -15.30
CA HIS A 59 14.29 -6.31 -15.07
C HIS A 59 13.92 -5.97 -13.63
N HIS A 60 13.10 -6.80 -12.98
CA HIS A 60 12.83 -6.66 -11.54
C HIS A 60 14.10 -6.94 -10.74
N ALA A 61 14.81 -8.01 -11.04
CA ALA A 61 16.08 -8.34 -10.40
C ALA A 61 17.13 -7.22 -10.57
N THR A 62 17.14 -6.50 -11.70
CA THR A 62 18.00 -5.31 -11.87
C THR A 62 17.72 -4.25 -10.80
N LEU A 63 16.46 -3.98 -10.46
CA LEU A 63 16.09 -3.01 -9.43
C LEU A 63 16.39 -3.48 -8.00
N TRP A 64 16.25 -4.79 -7.74
CA TRP A 64 16.47 -5.35 -6.40
C TRP A 64 17.94 -5.69 -6.12
N GLY A 65 18.70 -6.09 -7.15
CA GLY A 65 20.08 -6.57 -7.05
C GLY A 65 21.15 -5.50 -7.27
N SER A 66 20.81 -4.40 -7.95
CA SER A 66 21.69 -3.23 -7.94
C SER A 66 21.48 -2.48 -6.63
N HIS A 67 22.56 -1.98 -6.02
CA HIS A 67 22.51 -1.07 -4.87
C HIS A 67 21.87 0.30 -5.22
N ILE A 68 20.80 0.34 -6.03
CA ILE A 68 19.95 1.50 -6.24
C ILE A 68 19.06 1.63 -5.00
N THR A 69 19.70 1.89 -3.86
CA THR A 69 19.07 2.37 -2.64
C THR A 69 18.78 3.85 -2.80
N GLY A 70 17.93 4.20 -3.77
CA GLY A 70 17.69 5.60 -4.12
C GLY A 70 16.62 5.79 -5.18
N LYS A 71 16.16 7.04 -5.33
CA LYS A 71 15.25 7.42 -6.42
C LYS A 71 16.05 7.43 -7.72
N LEU A 72 15.82 6.45 -8.58
CA LEU A 72 16.38 6.42 -9.93
C LEU A 72 15.77 7.56 -10.77
N SER A 73 16.61 8.33 -11.47
CA SER A 73 16.11 9.31 -12.45
C SER A 73 15.52 8.58 -13.65
N VAL A 74 14.71 9.28 -14.46
CA VAL A 74 14.12 8.69 -15.67
C VAL A 74 15.22 8.27 -16.66
N GLU A 75 16.24 9.11 -16.82
CA GLU A 75 17.37 8.84 -17.71
C GLU A 75 18.23 7.68 -17.18
N GLY A 76 18.42 7.61 -15.86
CA GLY A 76 19.12 6.48 -15.23
C GLY A 76 18.35 5.17 -15.38
N ALA A 77 17.02 5.22 -15.37
CA ALA A 77 16.17 4.07 -15.65
C ALA A 77 16.25 3.63 -17.12
N ASP A 78 16.30 4.56 -18.07
CA ASP A 78 16.50 4.22 -19.50
C ASP A 78 17.80 3.42 -19.71
N GLU A 79 18.90 3.87 -19.07
CA GLU A 79 20.19 3.19 -19.12
C GLU A 79 20.15 1.83 -18.41
N ALA A 80 19.64 1.80 -17.17
CA ALA A 80 19.59 0.59 -16.36
C ALA A 80 18.74 -0.53 -16.99
N PHE A 81 17.63 -0.17 -17.64
CA PHE A 81 16.76 -1.15 -18.30
C PHE A 81 17.17 -1.41 -19.76
N GLY A 82 18.07 -0.61 -20.35
CA GLY A 82 18.41 -0.70 -21.76
C GLY A 82 17.22 -0.43 -22.70
N VAL A 83 16.19 0.26 -22.19
CA VAL A 83 14.94 0.55 -22.90
C VAL A 83 14.61 2.02 -22.70
N ALA A 84 14.37 2.76 -23.78
CA ALA A 84 13.89 4.13 -23.66
C ALA A 84 12.43 4.16 -23.18
N HIS A 85 12.15 4.96 -22.16
CA HIS A 85 10.80 5.19 -21.69
C HIS A 85 9.91 5.82 -22.76
N ARG A 86 8.61 5.59 -22.62
CA ARG A 86 7.55 6.25 -23.38
C ARG A 86 6.67 7.06 -22.44
N LYS A 87 6.20 8.20 -22.91
CA LYS A 87 5.24 9.04 -22.18
C LYS A 87 3.82 8.67 -22.59
N MET A 88 2.97 8.35 -21.63
CA MET A 88 1.54 8.10 -21.84
C MET A 88 0.78 9.43 -21.96
N THR A 89 0.96 10.11 -23.08
CA THR A 89 0.13 11.25 -23.48
C THR A 89 -1.15 10.72 -24.11
N LEU A 90 -2.23 10.75 -23.35
CA LEU A 90 -3.51 10.11 -23.66
C LEU A 90 -4.58 11.18 -23.89
N ARG A 91 -5.55 10.89 -24.75
CA ARG A 91 -6.77 11.71 -24.87
C ARG A 91 -7.78 11.29 -23.81
N GLN A 92 -8.69 12.19 -23.46
CA GLN A 92 -9.82 11.86 -22.60
C GLN A 92 -10.57 10.64 -23.14
N GLY A 93 -10.79 9.65 -22.26
CA GLY A 93 -11.44 8.39 -22.59
C GLY A 93 -10.50 7.30 -23.10
N ASP A 94 -9.25 7.60 -23.42
CA ASP A 94 -8.26 6.57 -23.76
C ASP A 94 -7.97 5.70 -22.54
N LEU A 95 -7.89 4.39 -22.78
CA LEU A 95 -7.53 3.38 -21.78
C LEU A 95 -6.23 2.69 -22.18
N VAL A 96 -5.29 2.63 -21.24
CA VAL A 96 -4.07 1.82 -21.37
C VAL A 96 -4.15 0.65 -20.40
N LEU A 97 -4.05 -0.57 -20.93
CA LEU A 97 -3.94 -1.80 -20.16
C LEU A 97 -2.49 -2.28 -20.19
N TYR A 98 -1.91 -2.58 -19.03
CA TYR A 98 -0.55 -3.09 -18.92
C TYR A 98 -0.38 -4.06 -17.75
N ASP A 99 0.58 -4.97 -17.86
CA ASP A 99 1.03 -5.81 -16.74
C ASP A 99 1.61 -4.89 -15.66
N SER A 100 1.09 -4.98 -14.43
CA SER A 100 1.48 -4.09 -13.33
C SER A 100 2.97 -4.18 -12.95
N ARG A 101 3.67 -5.24 -13.39
CA ARG A 101 5.13 -5.40 -13.28
C ARG A 101 5.90 -4.55 -14.29
N THR A 102 5.25 -4.01 -15.32
CA THR A 102 5.93 -3.08 -16.24
C THR A 102 6.43 -1.88 -15.44
N MET A 103 7.71 -1.55 -15.55
CA MET A 103 8.28 -0.40 -14.86
C MET A 103 7.61 0.88 -15.34
N HIS A 104 7.18 1.69 -14.39
CA HIS A 104 6.49 2.95 -14.66
C HIS A 104 6.63 3.93 -13.51
N CYS A 105 6.53 5.22 -13.80
CA CYS A 105 6.47 6.27 -12.79
C CYS A 105 5.66 7.47 -13.28
N GLY A 106 5.17 8.31 -12.37
CA GLY A 106 4.55 9.58 -12.73
C GLY A 106 5.61 10.60 -13.11
N GLY A 107 5.44 11.27 -14.26
CA GLY A 107 6.26 12.43 -14.62
C GLY A 107 5.94 13.66 -13.77
N ALA A 108 6.85 14.64 -13.77
CA ALA A 108 6.61 15.93 -13.13
C ALA A 108 5.48 16.71 -13.82
N ASN A 109 4.49 17.17 -13.06
CA ASN A 109 3.46 18.06 -13.58
C ASN A 109 3.92 19.51 -13.50
N MET A 110 4.24 20.06 -14.66
CA MET A 110 4.71 21.44 -14.85
C MET A 110 3.61 22.34 -15.43
N SER A 111 2.38 21.84 -15.56
CA SER A 111 1.22 22.61 -16.01
C SER A 111 0.54 23.32 -14.84
N ASP A 112 -0.38 24.22 -15.17
CA ASP A 112 -1.30 24.87 -14.23
C ASP A 112 -2.54 24.01 -13.91
N GLN A 113 -2.64 22.82 -14.52
CA GLN A 113 -3.78 21.92 -14.40
C GLN A 113 -3.42 20.67 -13.59
N ARG A 114 -4.40 20.15 -12.84
CA ARG A 114 -4.28 18.83 -12.22
C ARG A 114 -4.39 17.74 -13.28
N ARG A 115 -3.62 16.66 -13.14
CA ARG A 115 -3.72 15.45 -13.98
C ARG A 115 -4.60 14.43 -13.29
N SER A 116 -5.77 14.14 -13.86
CA SER A 116 -6.72 13.16 -13.33
C SER A 116 -6.74 11.89 -14.18
N VAL A 117 -6.52 10.75 -13.54
CA VAL A 117 -6.62 9.41 -14.15
C VAL A 117 -7.46 8.51 -13.24
N PHE A 118 -8.25 7.62 -13.83
CA PHE A 118 -8.91 6.54 -13.12
C PHE A 118 -8.08 5.27 -13.29
N CYS A 119 -7.66 4.67 -12.17
CA CYS A 119 -6.84 3.47 -12.14
C CYS A 119 -7.66 2.30 -11.58
N VAL A 120 -7.75 1.21 -12.33
CA VAL A 120 -8.36 -0.03 -11.87
C VAL A 120 -7.46 -1.19 -12.22
N SER A 121 -7.22 -2.09 -11.27
CA SER A 121 -6.41 -3.27 -11.48
C SER A 121 -7.21 -4.54 -11.27
N THR A 122 -7.01 -5.52 -12.14
CA THR A 122 -7.58 -6.87 -12.02
C THR A 122 -6.47 -7.86 -11.73
N MET A 123 -6.67 -8.71 -10.73
CA MET A 123 -5.72 -9.73 -10.32
C MET A 123 -6.21 -11.11 -10.78
N GLY A 124 -5.33 -11.90 -11.38
CA GLY A 124 -5.56 -13.29 -11.73
C GLY A 124 -5.44 -14.23 -10.52
N PRO A 125 -5.49 -15.55 -10.74
CA PRO A 125 -5.17 -16.52 -9.70
C PRO A 125 -3.68 -16.46 -9.35
N GLY A 126 -3.33 -16.81 -8.10
CA GLY A 126 -1.95 -16.90 -7.61
C GLY A 126 -1.79 -16.36 -6.19
N ILE A 127 -0.54 -16.31 -5.72
CA ILE A 127 -0.18 -15.71 -4.44
C ILE A 127 -0.42 -14.21 -4.53
N ARG A 128 -1.25 -13.66 -3.65
CA ARG A 128 -1.53 -12.23 -3.64
C ARG A 128 -0.27 -11.47 -3.20
N PRO A 129 0.20 -10.46 -3.97
CA PRO A 129 1.34 -9.67 -3.54
C PRO A 129 0.97 -8.77 -2.35
N ASP A 130 1.90 -8.70 -1.40
CA ASP A 130 1.81 -7.76 -0.28
C ASP A 130 1.88 -6.32 -0.79
N GLY A 131 1.01 -5.45 -0.26
CA GLY A 131 0.93 -4.06 -0.72
C GLY A 131 -0.15 -3.24 -0.03
N THR A 132 0.03 -1.92 -0.06
CA THR A 132 -0.82 -0.93 0.63
C THR A 132 -2.15 -0.65 -0.09
N THR A 133 -2.36 -1.20 -1.28
CA THR A 133 -3.39 -0.74 -2.24
C THR A 133 -4.73 -1.47 -2.13
N TRP A 134 -4.96 -2.23 -1.07
CA TRP A 134 -6.08 -3.17 -0.97
C TRP A 134 -7.20 -2.75 -0.03
N THR A 135 -7.32 -1.47 0.29
CA THR A 135 -8.31 -0.97 1.24
C THR A 135 -9.54 -0.43 0.50
N MET A 136 -10.67 -1.14 0.67
CA MET A 136 -11.98 -0.67 0.29
C MET A 136 -12.81 -0.52 1.56
N LEU A 137 -13.51 0.62 1.69
CA LEU A 137 -14.47 0.80 2.78
C LEU A 137 -15.45 -0.38 2.77
N GLY A 138 -15.69 -1.00 3.93
CA GLY A 138 -16.54 -2.19 4.01
C GLY A 138 -17.92 -1.96 3.40
N SER A 139 -18.40 -0.72 3.50
CA SER A 139 -19.64 -0.21 2.94
C SER A 139 -19.70 -0.14 1.41
N LEU A 140 -18.57 -0.21 0.71
CA LEU A 140 -18.47 -0.25 -0.76
C LEU A 140 -18.30 -1.68 -1.29
N ARG A 141 -18.01 -2.66 -0.42
CA ARG A 141 -17.81 -4.05 -0.83
C ARG A 141 -19.08 -4.62 -1.47
N GLY A 142 -18.92 -5.23 -2.65
CA GLY A 142 -20.02 -5.88 -3.38
C GLY A 142 -21.08 -4.93 -3.94
N ARG A 143 -20.90 -3.60 -3.83
CA ARG A 143 -21.83 -2.59 -4.36
C ARG A 143 -21.60 -2.22 -5.82
N LEU A 144 -20.38 -2.43 -6.31
CA LEU A 144 -20.01 -2.14 -7.68
C LEU A 144 -19.55 -3.44 -8.34
N ARG A 145 -20.31 -3.91 -9.32
CA ARG A 145 -19.93 -5.02 -10.19
C ARG A 145 -19.50 -4.45 -11.53
N LEU A 146 -18.58 -5.14 -12.21
CA LEU A 146 -18.18 -4.72 -13.56
C LEU A 146 -19.37 -4.68 -14.53
N SER A 147 -20.37 -5.55 -14.33
CA SER A 147 -21.63 -5.58 -15.07
C SER A 147 -22.48 -4.30 -14.89
N ASP A 148 -22.20 -3.50 -13.88
CA ASP A 148 -22.95 -2.29 -13.58
C ASP A 148 -22.40 -1.08 -14.38
N PHE A 149 -21.40 -1.30 -15.24
CA PHE A 149 -20.79 -0.27 -16.07
C PHE A 149 -21.23 -0.36 -17.55
N PRO A 150 -21.45 0.78 -18.24
CA PRO A 150 -21.32 2.14 -17.70
C PRO A 150 -22.46 2.45 -16.73
N LEU A 151 -22.14 3.15 -15.63
CA LEU A 151 -23.16 3.65 -14.72
C LEU A 151 -24.12 4.54 -15.52
N SER A 152 -25.43 4.30 -15.42
CA SER A 152 -26.39 5.16 -16.11
C SER A 152 -26.30 6.58 -15.52
N LYS A 153 -26.57 7.60 -16.34
CA LYS A 153 -26.60 9.00 -15.86
C LYS A 153 -27.65 9.21 -14.77
N ASP A 154 -28.67 8.35 -14.74
CA ASP A 154 -29.76 8.35 -13.76
C ASP A 154 -29.42 7.50 -12.52
N ALA A 155 -28.27 6.82 -12.51
CA ALA A 155 -27.81 6.11 -11.33
C ALA A 155 -27.53 7.14 -10.24
N VAL A 156 -28.28 7.06 -9.14
CA VAL A 156 -28.06 7.91 -7.96
C VAL A 156 -26.62 7.69 -7.52
N ALA A 157 -25.77 8.69 -7.73
CA ALA A 157 -24.40 8.66 -7.25
C ALA A 157 -24.44 8.34 -5.76
N ALA A 158 -23.67 7.34 -5.33
CA ALA A 158 -23.50 7.12 -3.91
C ALA A 158 -23.01 8.45 -3.31
N PRO A 159 -23.59 8.92 -2.19
CA PRO A 159 -23.16 10.17 -1.58
C PRO A 159 -21.65 10.11 -1.37
N THR A 160 -20.91 10.97 -2.08
CA THR A 160 -19.48 11.10 -1.89
C THR A 160 -19.26 11.91 -0.64
N ALA A 161 -18.49 11.37 0.30
CA ALA A 161 -18.09 12.13 1.48
C ALA A 161 -17.11 13.25 1.05
N SER A 162 -17.64 14.45 0.82
CA SER A 162 -16.86 15.66 0.54
C SER A 162 -16.17 16.21 1.79
N SER A 163 -16.58 15.75 2.98
CA SER A 163 -16.01 16.11 4.27
C SER A 163 -15.99 14.92 5.23
N VAL A 164 -15.22 15.07 6.32
CA VAL A 164 -15.17 14.07 7.41
C VAL A 164 -16.54 13.89 8.06
N ALA A 165 -17.35 14.96 8.14
CA ALA A 165 -18.72 14.88 8.66
C ALA A 165 -19.65 14.10 7.71
N ASP A 166 -19.44 14.22 6.40
CA ASP A 166 -20.25 13.49 5.40
C ASP A 166 -19.92 11.99 5.37
N ALA A 167 -18.71 11.60 5.77
CA ALA A 167 -18.27 10.21 5.79
C ALA A 167 -19.09 9.34 6.75
N GLY A 168 -19.56 9.90 7.88
CA GLY A 168 -20.42 9.17 8.82
C GLY A 168 -21.80 8.81 8.24
N ASN A 169 -22.31 9.63 7.32
CA ASN A 169 -23.62 9.46 6.69
C ASN A 169 -23.57 8.71 5.35
N ALA A 170 -22.43 8.77 4.65
CA ALA A 170 -22.23 8.15 3.34
C ALA A 170 -21.91 6.65 3.40
N LEU A 171 -21.40 6.18 4.54
CA LEU A 171 -21.04 4.78 4.74
C LEU A 171 -22.22 4.03 5.39
N PRO A 172 -22.74 2.95 4.77
CA PRO A 172 -23.63 2.04 5.47
C PRO A 172 -23.06 1.65 6.84
N LEU A 173 -23.89 1.79 7.87
CA LEU A 173 -23.58 1.29 9.20
C LEU A 173 -23.20 -0.20 9.08
N PRO A 174 -22.10 -0.65 9.72
CA PRO A 174 -21.70 -2.05 9.66
C PRO A 174 -22.87 -2.92 10.11
N SER A 175 -23.27 -3.89 9.28
CA SER A 175 -24.34 -4.81 9.67
C SER A 175 -23.85 -5.66 10.85
N ALA A 176 -24.78 -5.97 11.77
CA ALA A 176 -24.47 -6.75 12.96
C ALA A 176 -23.81 -8.11 12.62
N ASP A 177 -24.17 -8.70 11.48
CA ASP A 177 -23.67 -10.01 11.02
C ASP A 177 -22.20 -10.01 10.59
N VAL A 178 -21.66 -8.86 10.15
CA VAL A 178 -20.25 -8.76 9.71
C VAL A 178 -19.29 -8.83 10.92
N LYS A 179 -19.71 -8.30 12.08
CA LYS A 179 -18.93 -8.43 13.33
C LYS A 179 -18.79 -9.89 13.76
N THR A 180 -19.85 -10.68 13.60
CA THR A 180 -19.91 -12.08 14.06
C THR A 180 -19.14 -13.04 13.16
N LYS A 181 -18.98 -12.72 11.87
CA LYS A 181 -18.26 -13.58 10.90
C LYS A 181 -16.74 -13.40 10.97
N LEU A 182 -16.28 -12.15 11.11
CA LEU A 182 -14.84 -11.83 11.18
C LEU A 182 -14.15 -12.42 12.42
N SER A 183 -14.86 -12.55 13.54
CA SER A 183 -14.33 -13.15 14.77
C SER A 183 -14.17 -14.67 14.70
N LYS A 184 -14.99 -15.36 13.89
CA LYS A 184 -14.95 -16.83 13.76
C LYS A 184 -13.86 -17.35 12.82
N GLU A 185 -13.58 -16.65 11.73
CA GLU A 185 -12.63 -17.10 10.69
C GLU A 185 -11.16 -16.86 11.07
N ALA A 186 -10.87 -15.95 11.99
CA ALA A 186 -9.50 -15.60 12.38
C ALA A 186 -8.86 -16.53 13.42
N GLY A 187 -9.60 -17.49 13.99
CA GLY A 187 -9.09 -18.34 15.09
C GLY A 187 -8.67 -17.55 16.34
N ILE A 188 -9.01 -16.26 16.39
CA ILE A 188 -8.78 -15.37 17.52
C ILE A 188 -9.87 -15.72 18.52
N GLN A 189 -9.52 -16.44 19.59
CA GLN A 189 -10.33 -16.37 20.81
C GLN A 189 -10.53 -14.89 21.11
N GLU A 190 -11.77 -14.43 21.26
CA GLU A 190 -12.10 -13.06 21.64
C GLU A 190 -11.28 -12.70 22.90
N ALA A 191 -10.08 -12.15 22.69
CA ALA A 191 -9.44 -11.34 23.69
C ALA A 191 -10.41 -10.18 23.84
N GLU A 192 -11.12 -10.12 24.98
CA GLU A 192 -12.01 -9.02 25.33
C GLU A 192 -11.36 -7.73 24.87
N GLN A 193 -12.06 -6.97 24.01
CA GLN A 193 -11.62 -5.64 23.63
C GLN A 193 -11.52 -4.82 24.92
N ARG A 194 -10.32 -4.78 25.52
CA ARG A 194 -10.04 -3.95 26.67
C ARG A 194 -10.10 -2.51 26.17
N GLY A 195 -10.97 -1.72 26.78
CA GLY A 195 -11.04 -0.29 26.51
C GLY A 195 -9.70 0.38 26.80
N VAL A 196 -9.46 1.54 26.18
CA VAL A 196 -8.27 2.34 26.49
C VAL A 196 -8.36 2.74 27.98
N PRO A 197 -7.39 2.33 28.82
CA PRO A 197 -7.40 2.64 30.25
C PRO A 197 -7.24 4.16 30.49
N PRO A 198 -7.67 4.65 31.67
CA PRO A 198 -7.40 6.01 32.15
C PRO A 198 -5.91 6.40 32.01
N LEU A 199 -5.62 7.67 31.71
CA LEU A 199 -4.24 8.15 31.50
C LEU A 199 -3.34 7.90 32.71
N GLU A 200 -3.90 7.90 33.92
CA GLU A 200 -3.18 7.66 35.17
C GLU A 200 -2.66 6.22 35.28
N GLU A 201 -3.21 5.30 34.48
CA GLU A 201 -2.80 3.90 34.42
C GLU A 201 -1.73 3.64 33.33
N TRP A 202 -1.38 4.67 32.54
CA TRP A 202 -0.39 4.52 31.48
C TRP A 202 1.01 4.54 32.12
N GLN A 203 1.78 3.48 31.89
CA GLN A 203 3.18 3.42 32.34
C GLN A 203 4.13 4.06 31.32
N ALA A 204 3.78 3.96 30.04
CA ALA A 204 4.42 4.64 28.93
C ALA A 204 3.41 4.80 27.78
N ALA A 205 3.72 5.71 26.86
CA ALA A 205 2.94 5.94 25.65
C ALA A 205 3.83 5.81 24.41
N VAL A 206 3.28 5.23 23.35
CA VAL A 206 3.96 5.09 22.05
C VAL A 206 2.99 5.40 20.92
N GLN A 207 3.48 6.10 19.91
CA GLN A 207 2.70 6.48 18.75
C GLN A 207 2.76 5.38 17.68
N CYS A 208 1.59 4.93 17.22
CA CYS A 208 1.53 3.95 16.14
C CYS A 208 2.03 4.57 14.83
N SER A 209 3.05 3.97 14.20
CA SER A 209 3.60 4.43 12.92
C SER A 209 2.62 4.33 11.75
N PHE A 210 1.59 3.48 11.86
CA PHE A 210 0.58 3.30 10.80
C PHE A 210 -0.56 4.33 10.87
N CYS A 211 -1.12 4.60 12.05
CA CYS A 211 -2.29 5.48 12.19
C CYS A 211 -2.04 6.78 12.96
N GLY A 212 -0.82 6.99 13.47
CA GLY A 212 -0.42 8.19 14.19
C GLY A 212 -1.06 8.36 15.57
N LYS A 213 -1.85 7.38 16.05
CA LYS A 213 -2.53 7.47 17.35
C LYS A 213 -1.65 6.95 18.48
N TRP A 214 -1.75 7.59 19.64
CA TRP A 214 -1.05 7.20 20.87
C TRP A 214 -1.69 6.00 21.57
N ARG A 215 -0.86 5.15 22.16
CA ARG A 215 -1.26 3.88 22.78
C ARG A 215 -0.52 3.66 24.10
N PRO A 216 -1.21 3.22 25.17
CA PRO A 216 -0.55 2.81 26.40
C PRO A 216 0.24 1.52 26.19
N CYS A 217 1.39 1.44 26.83
CA CYS A 217 2.20 0.21 26.92
C CYS A 217 2.94 0.15 28.27
N GLY A 218 3.57 -0.99 28.54
CA GLY A 218 4.51 -1.10 29.67
C GLY A 218 5.77 -0.27 29.43
N ALA A 219 6.35 0.29 30.49
CA ALA A 219 7.57 1.10 30.39
C ALA A 219 8.77 0.31 29.84
N ASP A 220 8.82 -0.99 30.13
CA ASP A 220 9.81 -1.94 29.61
C ASP A 220 9.56 -2.35 28.15
N GLU A 221 8.31 -2.22 27.67
CA GLU A 221 7.92 -2.51 26.29
C GLU A 221 8.19 -1.34 25.35
N ALA A 222 8.07 -0.09 25.82
CA ALA A 222 8.17 1.11 24.98
C ALA A 222 9.43 1.15 24.09
N PRO A 223 10.66 0.88 24.58
CA PRO A 223 11.86 0.88 23.73
C PRO A 223 11.83 -0.18 22.63
N ARG A 224 11.17 -1.33 22.85
CA ARG A 224 11.03 -2.40 21.85
C ARG A 224 10.00 -2.02 20.80
N LEU A 225 8.95 -1.32 21.21
CA LEU A 225 7.84 -0.89 20.35
C LEU A 225 8.20 0.31 19.45
N MET A 226 9.26 1.06 19.81
CA MET A 226 9.80 2.17 19.02
C MET A 226 10.91 1.77 18.03
N GLN A 227 11.36 0.50 18.05
CA GLN A 227 12.35 0.00 17.08
C GLN A 227 11.70 -0.27 15.72
N ALA A 228 12.37 0.16 14.65
CA ALA A 228 11.79 0.44 13.34
C ALA A 228 11.15 -0.76 12.60
N ASP A 229 11.47 -2.01 12.93
CA ASP A 229 11.29 -3.11 11.98
C ASP A 229 10.37 -4.26 12.40
N ASN A 230 9.74 -4.19 13.57
CA ASN A 230 8.77 -5.22 13.97
C ASN A 230 7.44 -4.55 14.25
N GLY A 231 6.55 -4.55 13.25
CA GLY A 231 5.19 -4.02 13.33
C GLY A 231 4.61 -4.08 14.75
N PHE A 232 4.28 -2.91 15.28
CA PHE A 232 3.79 -2.70 16.63
C PHE A 232 2.68 -3.71 17.01
N ALA A 233 2.95 -4.59 17.98
CA ALA A 233 1.95 -5.49 18.56
C ALA A 233 2.04 -5.46 20.10
N CYS A 234 1.46 -4.42 20.73
CA CYS A 234 1.35 -4.36 22.19
C CYS A 234 0.34 -5.40 22.71
N LYS A 235 0.78 -6.27 23.62
CA LYS A 235 0.00 -7.40 24.15
C LYS A 235 -1.04 -7.00 25.20
N LEU A 236 -0.95 -5.80 25.78
CA LEU A 236 -1.82 -5.37 26.88
C LEU A 236 -3.26 -5.04 26.45
N VAL A 237 -3.47 -4.69 25.17
CA VAL A 237 -4.73 -4.05 24.72
C VAL A 237 -5.24 -4.58 23.36
N GLY A 238 -4.64 -5.65 22.81
CA GLY A 238 -5.20 -6.37 21.67
C GLY A 238 -5.52 -5.49 20.46
N PHE A 239 -4.66 -4.51 20.15
CA PHE A 239 -5.01 -3.44 19.21
C PHE A 239 -5.23 -3.94 17.79
N SER A 240 -6.43 -3.69 17.28
CA SER A 240 -6.63 -3.40 15.87
C SER A 240 -6.43 -1.90 15.63
N CYS A 241 -5.90 -1.51 14.47
CA CYS A 241 -5.71 -0.13 14.01
C CYS A 241 -6.99 0.76 14.13
N ASN A 242 -8.15 0.14 14.35
CA ASN A 242 -9.47 0.75 14.35
C ASN A 242 -9.94 1.29 15.71
N GLN A 243 -9.19 1.14 16.81
CA GLN A 243 -9.62 1.73 18.10
C GLN A 243 -9.46 3.26 18.12
N GLU A 244 -10.44 3.97 18.66
CA GLU A 244 -10.41 5.43 18.82
C GLU A 244 -9.35 5.86 19.84
N GLN A 245 -8.74 7.03 19.62
CA GLN A 245 -7.87 7.65 20.60
C GLN A 245 -8.76 8.45 21.55
N ARG A 246 -8.73 8.11 22.84
CA ARG A 246 -9.63 8.69 23.84
C ARG A 246 -9.18 10.06 24.36
N TYR A 247 -7.88 10.33 24.31
CA TYR A 247 -7.24 11.52 24.88
C TYR A 247 -6.55 12.32 23.78
N SER A 248 -6.61 13.64 23.87
CA SER A 248 -5.89 14.56 22.99
C SER A 248 -4.37 14.38 23.12
N ASN A 249 -3.62 14.90 22.16
CA ASN A 249 -2.16 14.86 22.24
C ASN A 249 -1.67 15.72 23.42
N GLU A 250 -2.33 16.85 23.67
CA GLU A 250 -2.02 17.76 24.78
C GLU A 250 -2.21 17.10 26.14
N GLU A 251 -3.24 16.26 26.31
CA GLU A 251 -3.46 15.49 27.55
C GLU A 251 -2.40 14.41 27.77
N ILE A 252 -1.85 13.84 26.69
CA ILE A 252 -0.84 12.78 26.75
C ILE A 252 0.55 13.39 27.00
N ASP A 253 0.91 14.45 26.27
CA ASP A 253 2.17 15.19 26.42
C ASP A 253 2.29 15.87 27.79
N ALA A 254 1.16 16.14 28.47
CA ALA A 254 1.17 16.65 29.84
C ALA A 254 1.67 15.62 30.86
N ILE A 255 1.73 14.33 30.49
CA ILE A 255 2.08 13.20 31.36
C ILE A 255 3.41 12.55 30.97
N PHE A 256 3.74 12.51 29.67
CA PHE A 256 4.92 11.84 29.11
C PHE A 256 5.79 12.79 28.30
#